data_AF-A0AA92LYR2-F1
#
_entry.id   AF-A0AA92LYR2-F1
#
_cell.length_a   1.000
_cell.length_b   1.000
_cell.length_c   1.000
_cell.angle_alpha   90.00
_cell.angle_beta   90.00
_cell.angle_gamma   90.00
#
_symmetry.space_group_name_H-M   'P 1'
#
loop_
_entity.id
_entity.type
_entity.pdbx_description
1 polymer ?
#
loop_
_entity_poly.entity_id
_entity_poly.type
_entity_poly.pdbx_seq_one_letter_code
_entity_poly.pdbx_strand_id
1 'polypeptide(L)'
;MTQLISTDAVSRNQRLAYWTDMICNVYVQLGCDPVHEGDTGDFEGSIRQHTLPGLDVSVVTSAPQKVMRTPGHISRSSDDYFLVSIQARGHGVVRQDGRDAVLSAGDFALYDSTRPYQLLFDEAFEQIVLKLPGERLRSELRDTEALTATTVSGREGAGHLLLGMIRTLREDIDTLQPASALAVAHGVQNILVAGLQTLPAARAPALSNLTAYHLARVKRRIDEQLADPSLSVGTLAAELGMSVSHIHRVFKSEPLTPSQYIWERRLEACSRDLLEPRLAGRPVGEIAYGRGFNDAAHFSRAFRERFGCSPREWRQRVQQ
;
A
#
# COMPACT_ATOMS: atom_id res chain seq x y z
N MET A 1 -0.61 6.59 19.67
CA MET A 1 -0.21 6.25 21.06
C MET A 1 0.95 5.28 20.98
N THR A 2 1.89 5.41 21.89
CA THR A 2 3.16 4.67 21.89
C THR A 2 3.05 3.55 22.89
N GLN A 3 3.30 2.33 22.43
CA GLN A 3 3.24 1.16 23.27
C GLN A 3 4.63 0.54 23.37
N LEU A 4 5.17 0.44 24.58
CA LEU A 4 6.40 -0.31 24.87
C LEU A 4 6.01 -1.65 25.49
N ILE A 5 6.50 -2.73 24.90
CA ILE A 5 6.35 -4.09 25.36
C ILE A 5 7.77 -4.64 25.58
N SER A 6 8.04 -5.22 26.75
CA SER A 6 9.34 -5.82 27.07
C SER A 6 9.15 -7.14 27.81
N THR A 7 10.01 -8.12 27.52
CA THR A 7 10.10 -9.38 28.28
C THR A 7 10.51 -9.17 29.73
N ASP A 8 11.02 -7.98 30.09
CA ASP A 8 11.30 -7.63 31.49
C ASP A 8 10.05 -7.52 32.37
N ALA A 9 8.87 -7.45 31.75
CA ALA A 9 7.59 -7.44 32.45
C ALA A 9 7.19 -8.81 33.06
N VAL A 10 7.88 -9.89 32.69
CA VAL A 10 7.57 -11.27 33.14
C VAL A 10 8.81 -11.99 33.68
N SER A 11 8.60 -13.09 34.41
CA SER A 11 9.69 -13.91 34.91
C SER A 11 10.44 -14.62 33.78
N ARG A 12 11.73 -14.87 33.98
CA ARG A 12 12.66 -15.50 33.03
C ARG A 12 12.09 -16.71 32.28
N ASN A 13 11.51 -17.67 33.02
CA ASN A 13 10.91 -18.88 32.46
C ASN A 13 9.67 -18.67 31.58
N GLN A 14 9.08 -17.47 31.55
CA GLN A 14 7.91 -17.12 30.74
C GLN A 14 8.27 -16.24 29.54
N ARG A 15 9.50 -15.72 29.45
CA ARG A 15 9.86 -14.64 28.51
C ARG A 15 9.65 -15.02 27.05
N LEU A 16 10.04 -16.23 26.62
CA LEU A 16 9.86 -16.66 25.22
C LEU A 16 8.38 -16.83 24.84
N ALA A 17 7.57 -17.44 25.72
CA ALA A 17 6.15 -17.61 25.48
C ALA A 17 5.44 -16.25 25.42
N TYR A 18 5.71 -15.38 26.40
CA TYR A 18 5.23 -14.01 26.42
C TYR A 18 5.65 -13.24 25.16
N TRP A 19 6.91 -13.35 24.75
CA TRP A 19 7.42 -12.73 23.54
C TRP A 19 6.68 -13.18 22.28
N THR A 20 6.45 -14.48 22.14
CA THR A 20 5.71 -15.05 21.01
C THR A 20 4.29 -14.49 20.94
N ASP A 21 3.59 -14.43 22.07
CA ASP A 21 2.25 -13.85 22.18
C ASP A 21 2.26 -12.36 21.79
N MET A 22 3.28 -11.62 22.24
CA MET A 22 3.41 -10.19 21.94
C MET A 22 3.67 -9.93 20.45
N ILE A 23 4.57 -10.67 19.80
CA ILE A 23 4.78 -10.55 18.35
C ILE A 23 3.49 -10.90 17.59
N CYS A 24 2.76 -11.93 18.01
CA CYS A 24 1.49 -12.29 17.39
C CYS A 24 0.45 -11.17 17.46
N ASN A 25 0.38 -10.47 18.60
CA ASN A 25 -0.53 -9.35 18.80
C ASN A 25 -0.15 -8.10 17.99
N VAL A 26 1.16 -7.84 17.84
CA VAL A 26 1.66 -6.65 17.13
C VAL A 26 1.58 -6.81 15.61
N TYR A 27 1.90 -8.01 15.12
CA TYR A 27 2.06 -8.25 13.69
C TYR A 27 0.96 -9.15 13.13
N VAL A 28 1.16 -10.47 13.20
CA VAL A 28 0.31 -11.52 12.64
C VAL A 28 0.59 -12.83 13.37
N GLN A 29 -0.29 -13.83 13.28
CA GLN A 29 -0.01 -15.15 13.88
C GLN A 29 1.31 -15.77 13.37
N LEU A 30 2.21 -16.13 14.28
CA LEU A 30 3.53 -16.69 13.96
C LEU A 30 4.08 -17.52 15.13
N GLY A 31 5.20 -18.20 14.90
CA GLY A 31 5.99 -18.84 15.95
C GLY A 31 7.33 -18.14 16.11
N CYS A 32 7.86 -18.14 17.33
CA CYS A 32 9.22 -17.71 17.63
C CYS A 32 9.95 -18.82 18.38
N ASP A 33 11.07 -19.27 17.84
CA ASP A 33 11.93 -20.27 18.44
C ASP A 33 13.31 -19.67 18.73
N PRO A 34 13.98 -20.06 19.83
CA PRO A 34 15.36 -19.68 20.07
C PRO A 34 16.28 -20.34 19.02
N VAL A 35 17.45 -19.75 18.78
CA VAL A 35 18.43 -20.33 17.84
C VAL A 35 19.02 -21.64 18.38
N HIS A 36 19.29 -21.69 19.69
CA HIS A 36 19.84 -22.85 20.38
C HIS A 36 18.80 -23.46 21.32
N GLU A 37 18.66 -24.80 21.27
CA GLU A 37 17.77 -25.52 22.17
C GLU A 37 18.22 -25.34 23.63
N GLY A 38 17.29 -24.97 24.51
CA GLY A 38 17.54 -24.72 25.94
C GLY A 38 17.68 -23.26 26.34
N ASP A 39 17.79 -22.33 25.39
CA ASP A 39 17.97 -20.89 25.64
C ASP A 39 16.64 -20.15 25.94
N THR A 40 15.68 -20.83 26.56
CA THR A 40 14.31 -20.31 26.75
C THR A 40 14.16 -19.42 27.98
N GLY A 41 15.08 -19.53 28.96
CA GLY A 41 14.99 -18.83 30.25
C GLY A 41 15.58 -17.42 30.27
N ASP A 42 16.57 -17.13 29.42
CA ASP A 42 17.26 -15.83 29.38
C ASP A 42 16.93 -15.03 28.10
N PHE A 43 15.83 -15.39 27.42
CA PHE A 43 15.38 -14.68 26.24
C PHE A 43 15.03 -13.22 26.57
N GLU A 44 15.61 -12.27 25.83
CA GLU A 44 15.35 -10.84 25.99
C GLU A 44 14.82 -10.24 24.69
N GLY A 45 13.76 -9.45 24.80
CA GLY A 45 13.11 -8.79 23.68
C GLY A 45 12.27 -7.59 24.09
N SER A 46 12.26 -6.56 23.26
CA SER A 46 11.36 -5.42 23.40
C SER A 46 10.82 -4.96 22.05
N ILE A 47 9.59 -4.46 22.06
CA ILE A 47 8.91 -3.85 20.92
C ILE A 47 8.39 -2.49 21.36
N ARG A 48 8.78 -1.44 20.66
CA ARG A 48 8.15 -0.12 20.75
C ARG A 48 7.35 0.10 19.48
N GLN A 49 6.03 0.24 19.59
CA GLN A 49 5.13 0.41 18.46
C GLN A 49 4.46 1.78 18.47
N HIS A 50 4.30 2.33 17.27
CA HIS A 50 3.52 3.51 16.96
C HIS A 50 2.62 3.26 15.75
N THR A 51 1.36 3.68 15.86
CA THR A 51 0.39 3.58 14.77
C THR A 51 0.16 4.94 14.14
N LEU A 52 0.40 5.02 12.83
CA LEU A 52 -0.01 6.12 11.96
C LEU A 52 -1.16 5.63 11.06
N PRO A 53 -1.96 6.54 10.48
CA PRO A 53 -2.99 6.15 9.51
C PRO A 53 -2.41 5.32 8.35
N GLY A 54 -2.81 4.04 8.26
CA GLY A 54 -2.37 3.13 7.21
C GLY A 54 -0.92 2.66 7.29
N LEU A 55 -0.23 2.89 8.41
CA LEU A 55 1.16 2.47 8.62
C LEU A 55 1.44 2.28 10.11
N ASP A 56 1.77 1.06 10.52
CA ASP A 56 2.38 0.84 11.83
C ASP A 56 3.90 0.84 11.70
N VAL A 57 4.57 1.47 12.66
CA VAL A 57 6.02 1.54 12.77
C VAL A 57 6.41 0.94 14.12
N SER A 58 7.27 -0.08 14.10
CA SER A 58 7.75 -0.73 15.30
C SER A 58 9.27 -0.76 15.34
N VAL A 59 9.86 -0.54 16.50
CA VAL A 59 11.27 -0.82 16.78
C VAL A 59 11.33 -2.09 17.60
N VAL A 60 12.05 -3.09 17.11
CA VAL A 60 12.21 -4.40 17.73
C VAL A 60 13.68 -4.59 18.09
N THR A 61 13.95 -4.88 19.36
CA THR A 61 15.28 -5.29 19.83
C THR A 61 15.13 -6.66 20.47
N SER A 62 15.96 -7.63 20.09
CA SER A 62 15.83 -8.96 20.68
C SER A 62 17.11 -9.79 20.57
N ALA A 63 17.19 -10.80 21.43
CA ALA A 63 18.13 -11.91 21.37
C ALA A 63 18.01 -12.71 20.05
N PRO A 64 19.00 -13.56 19.71
CA PRO A 64 18.95 -14.43 18.54
C PRO A 64 17.67 -15.27 18.52
N GLN A 65 17.00 -15.32 17.36
CA GLN A 65 15.76 -16.09 17.22
C GLN A 65 15.44 -16.47 15.78
N LYS A 66 14.51 -17.41 15.63
CA LYS A 66 13.86 -17.76 14.37
C LYS A 66 12.38 -17.43 14.48
N VAL A 67 11.90 -16.59 13.58
CA VAL A 67 10.47 -16.26 13.45
C VAL A 67 9.92 -17.00 12.25
N MET A 68 8.79 -17.68 12.41
CA MET A 68 8.20 -18.48 11.33
C MET A 68 6.70 -18.23 11.20
N ARG A 69 6.28 -17.91 9.99
CA ARG A 69 4.87 -17.94 9.60
C ARG A 69 4.63 -19.14 8.70
N THR A 70 3.86 -20.10 9.19
CA THR A 70 3.59 -21.37 8.50
C THR A 70 2.23 -21.34 7.80
N PRO A 71 1.94 -22.27 6.87
CA PRO A 71 0.60 -22.43 6.31
C PRO A 71 -0.49 -22.60 7.38
N GLY A 72 -0.19 -23.29 8.49
CA GLY A 72 -1.13 -23.47 9.60
C GLY A 72 -1.43 -22.19 10.38
N HIS A 73 -0.47 -21.26 10.47
CA HIS A 73 -0.72 -19.92 11.04
C HIS A 73 -1.58 -19.07 10.09
N ILE A 74 -1.33 -19.18 8.78
CA ILE A 74 -2.06 -18.42 7.75
C ILE A 74 -3.52 -18.86 7.67
N SER A 75 -3.80 -20.16 7.68
CA SER A 75 -5.17 -20.68 7.53
C SER A 75 -6.12 -20.29 8.68
N ARG A 76 -5.58 -19.78 9.80
CA ARG A 76 -6.33 -19.42 11.01
C ARG A 76 -6.56 -17.92 11.15
N SER A 77 -6.15 -17.13 10.17
CA SER A 77 -6.22 -15.67 10.19
C SER A 77 -6.59 -15.11 8.81
N SER A 78 -7.17 -13.91 8.78
CA SER A 78 -7.40 -13.13 7.56
C SER A 78 -6.39 -11.98 7.41
N ASP A 79 -5.24 -12.05 8.09
CA ASP A 79 -4.19 -11.03 8.03
C ASP A 79 -3.64 -10.87 6.60
N ASP A 80 -3.83 -9.69 6.02
CA ASP A 80 -3.26 -9.30 4.74
C ASP A 80 -2.43 -8.03 4.89
N TYR A 81 -1.15 -8.23 5.19
CA TYR A 81 -0.18 -7.17 5.39
C TYR A 81 1.10 -7.46 4.63
N PHE A 82 1.74 -6.39 4.17
CA PHE A 82 3.16 -6.42 3.90
C PHE A 82 3.92 -5.92 5.12
N LEU A 83 5.05 -6.58 5.38
CA LEU A 83 6.00 -6.16 6.38
C LEU A 83 7.32 -5.79 5.70
N VAL A 84 7.93 -4.72 6.17
CA VAL A 84 9.27 -4.30 5.75
C VAL A 84 10.17 -4.32 6.96
N SER A 85 11.14 -5.23 6.98
CA SER A 85 12.15 -5.29 8.03
C SER A 85 13.37 -4.49 7.58
N ILE A 86 13.67 -3.44 8.33
CA ILE A 86 14.83 -2.57 8.15
C ILE A 86 15.83 -2.89 9.26
N GLN A 87 17.03 -3.35 8.90
CA GLN A 87 18.04 -3.72 9.87
C GLN A 87 18.74 -2.47 10.42
N ALA A 88 18.70 -2.27 11.74
CA ALA A 88 19.39 -1.18 12.42
C ALA A 88 20.72 -1.63 13.03
N ARG A 89 20.75 -2.82 13.67
CA ARG A 89 21.94 -3.42 14.28
C ARG A 89 21.92 -4.94 14.10
N GLY A 90 23.09 -5.55 13.96
CA GLY A 90 23.24 -6.99 13.75
C GLY A 90 22.83 -7.41 12.33
N HIS A 91 22.74 -8.71 12.11
CA HIS A 91 22.37 -9.30 10.82
C HIS A 91 21.06 -10.08 10.92
N GLY A 92 20.30 -10.10 9.82
CA GLY A 92 19.07 -10.87 9.72
C GLY A 92 18.91 -11.44 8.32
N VAL A 93 18.17 -12.54 8.20
CA VAL A 93 17.78 -13.12 6.90
C VAL A 93 16.27 -13.17 6.81
N VAL A 94 15.72 -12.60 5.73
CA VAL A 94 14.30 -12.76 5.36
C VAL A 94 14.22 -13.83 4.28
N ARG A 95 13.46 -14.90 4.54
CA ARG A 95 13.24 -15.99 3.59
C ARG A 95 11.78 -16.10 3.20
N GLN A 96 11.48 -16.03 1.91
CA GLN A 96 10.14 -16.24 1.36
C GLN A 96 10.21 -16.69 -0.11
N ASP A 97 9.35 -17.65 -0.50
CA ASP A 97 9.28 -18.23 -1.86
C ASP A 97 10.62 -18.70 -2.42
N GLY A 98 11.44 -19.35 -1.57
CA GLY A 98 12.76 -19.88 -1.96
C GLY A 98 13.84 -18.82 -2.20
N ARG A 99 13.58 -17.56 -1.83
CA ARG A 99 14.57 -16.47 -1.85
C ARG A 99 14.99 -16.09 -0.45
N ASP A 100 16.24 -15.66 -0.34
CA ASP A 100 16.86 -15.18 0.89
C ASP A 100 17.38 -13.75 0.68
N ALA A 101 16.88 -12.82 1.47
CA ALA A 101 17.46 -11.49 1.61
C ALA A 101 18.30 -11.44 2.89
N VAL A 102 19.60 -11.33 2.73
CA VAL A 102 20.53 -11.06 3.84
C VAL A 102 20.53 -9.55 4.08
N LEU A 103 20.29 -9.15 5.32
CA LEU A 103 20.21 -7.77 5.75
C LEU A 103 21.36 -7.45 6.71
N SER A 104 22.21 -6.49 6.33
CA SER A 104 23.14 -5.83 7.25
C SER A 104 22.55 -4.50 7.72
N ALA A 105 23.15 -3.86 8.73
CA ALA A 105 22.71 -2.55 9.18
C ALA A 105 22.56 -1.55 8.01
N GLY A 106 21.34 -1.02 7.85
CA GLY A 106 20.93 -0.15 6.76
C GLY A 106 20.27 -0.87 5.57
N ASP A 107 20.19 -2.19 5.54
CA ASP A 107 19.46 -2.89 4.48
C ASP A 107 18.02 -3.16 4.92
N PHE A 108 17.14 -3.34 3.94
CA PHE A 108 15.78 -3.78 4.22
C PHE A 108 15.25 -4.77 3.18
N ALA A 109 14.23 -5.53 3.57
CA ALA A 109 13.48 -6.40 2.67
C ALA A 109 11.99 -6.39 3.00
N LEU A 110 11.20 -6.60 1.94
CA LEU A 110 9.75 -6.77 1.99
C LEU A 110 9.38 -8.25 2.15
N TYR A 111 8.33 -8.58 2.88
CA TYR A 111 7.71 -9.91 2.89
C TYR A 111 6.19 -9.81 3.08
N ASP A 112 5.48 -10.80 2.54
CA ASP A 112 4.01 -10.85 2.50
C ASP A 112 3.47 -11.78 3.60
N SER A 113 2.57 -11.29 4.46
CA SER A 113 1.97 -12.09 5.52
C SER A 113 0.93 -13.11 5.04
N THR A 114 0.47 -13.05 3.80
CA THR A 114 -0.49 -14.02 3.26
C THR A 114 0.17 -15.33 2.84
N ARG A 115 1.51 -15.40 2.87
CA ARG A 115 2.32 -16.54 2.42
C ARG A 115 3.37 -16.92 3.48
N PRO A 116 3.85 -18.18 3.50
CA PRO A 116 4.84 -18.59 4.47
C PRO A 116 6.13 -17.78 4.37
N TYR A 117 6.76 -17.49 5.50
CA TYR A 117 8.07 -16.84 5.56
C TYR A 117 8.84 -17.24 6.81
N GLN A 118 10.14 -17.00 6.79
CA GLN A 118 11.02 -17.12 7.95
C GLN A 118 11.86 -15.85 8.10
N LEU A 119 12.10 -15.44 9.35
CA LEU A 119 13.11 -14.45 9.70
C LEU A 119 14.15 -15.14 10.60
N LEU A 120 15.42 -15.05 10.26
CA LEU A 120 16.50 -15.74 10.96
C LEU A 120 17.49 -14.72 11.50
N PHE A 121 17.78 -14.80 12.79
CA PHE A 121 18.72 -13.93 13.50
C PHE A 121 19.64 -14.77 14.36
N ASP A 122 20.91 -14.92 13.95
CA ASP A 122 21.90 -15.73 14.67
C ASP A 122 22.58 -14.96 15.82
N GLU A 123 22.39 -13.65 15.88
CA GLU A 123 22.91 -12.76 16.92
C GLU A 123 21.84 -11.79 17.43
N ALA A 124 22.13 -11.08 18.52
CA ALA A 124 21.25 -10.03 19.02
C ALA A 124 21.13 -8.89 18.02
N PHE A 125 19.91 -8.42 17.78
CA PHE A 125 19.62 -7.50 16.68
C PHE A 125 18.70 -6.36 17.09
N GLU A 126 18.67 -5.34 16.25
CA GLU A 126 17.64 -4.30 16.26
C GLU A 126 17.10 -4.10 14.84
N GLN A 127 15.77 -4.09 14.70
CA GLN A 127 15.07 -3.82 13.45
C GLN A 127 14.00 -2.74 13.62
N ILE A 128 13.78 -1.98 12.56
CA ILE A 128 12.56 -1.18 12.39
C ILE A 128 11.65 -1.95 11.44
N VAL A 129 10.41 -2.21 11.85
CA VAL A 129 9.42 -2.94 11.08
C VAL A 129 8.30 -2.00 10.69
N LEU A 130 8.05 -1.89 9.38
CA LEU A 130 6.88 -1.22 8.85
C LEU A 130 5.81 -2.26 8.53
N LYS A 131 4.59 -2.09 9.04
CA LYS A 131 3.45 -2.93 8.69
C LYS A 131 2.43 -2.12 7.91
N LEU A 132 2.10 -2.58 6.71
CA LEU A 132 1.23 -1.88 5.76
C LEU A 132 0.10 -2.81 5.30
N PRO A 133 -1.14 -2.32 5.12
CA PRO A 133 -2.20 -3.10 4.50
C PRO A 133 -1.79 -3.63 3.12
N GLY A 134 -2.11 -4.89 2.83
CA GLY A 134 -1.74 -5.56 1.58
C GLY A 134 -2.17 -4.81 0.32
N GLU A 135 -3.40 -4.30 0.31
CA GLU A 135 -3.98 -3.52 -0.79
C GLU A 135 -3.15 -2.29 -1.17
N ARG A 136 -2.44 -1.68 -0.20
CA ARG A 136 -1.70 -0.44 -0.41
C ARG A 136 -0.51 -0.65 -1.34
N LEU A 137 0.24 -1.74 -1.17
CA LEU A 137 1.38 -2.03 -2.04
C LEU A 137 0.95 -2.71 -3.34
N ARG A 138 -0.05 -3.59 -3.32
CA ARG A 138 -0.55 -4.23 -4.56
C ARG A 138 -1.19 -3.25 -5.55
N SER A 139 -1.66 -2.09 -5.07
CA SER A 139 -2.16 -1.01 -5.95
C SER A 139 -1.05 -0.17 -6.59
N GLU A 140 0.15 -0.11 -6.01
CA GLU A 140 1.26 0.74 -6.48
C GLU A 140 2.39 -0.04 -7.17
N LEU A 141 2.59 -1.29 -6.77
CA LEU A 141 3.70 -2.14 -7.22
C LEU A 141 3.17 -3.33 -8.01
N ARG A 142 3.88 -3.68 -9.08
CA ARG A 142 3.63 -4.89 -9.85
C ARG A 142 4.36 -6.06 -9.21
N ASP A 143 3.76 -7.25 -9.32
CA ASP A 143 4.39 -8.52 -8.96
C ASP A 143 5.07 -8.44 -7.59
N THR A 144 4.30 -8.04 -6.57
CA THR A 144 4.81 -7.88 -5.21
C THR A 144 5.44 -9.16 -4.68
N GLU A 145 4.99 -10.33 -5.18
CA GLU A 145 5.63 -11.61 -4.98
C GLU A 145 7.09 -11.57 -5.42
N ALA A 146 7.41 -11.18 -6.65
CA ALA A 146 8.80 -11.08 -7.12
C ALA A 146 9.67 -10.06 -6.35
N LEU A 147 9.06 -9.18 -5.54
CA LEU A 147 9.78 -8.21 -4.70
C LEU A 147 10.09 -8.71 -3.29
N THR A 148 9.38 -9.73 -2.80
CA THR A 148 9.61 -10.25 -1.44
C THR A 148 10.97 -10.91 -1.29
N ALA A 149 11.48 -10.94 -0.06
CA ALA A 149 12.79 -11.53 0.29
C ALA A 149 13.91 -11.13 -0.68
N THR A 150 13.91 -9.87 -1.11
CA THR A 150 14.97 -9.27 -1.94
C THR A 150 15.57 -8.08 -1.18
N THR A 151 16.89 -8.08 -1.02
CA THR A 151 17.59 -7.02 -0.28
C THR A 151 17.57 -5.72 -1.07
N VAL A 152 17.11 -4.65 -0.42
CA VAL A 152 17.30 -3.27 -0.87
C VAL A 152 18.35 -2.61 0.01
N SER A 153 19.42 -2.13 -0.63
CA SER A 153 20.48 -1.37 0.06
C SER A 153 19.96 -0.01 0.51
N GLY A 154 20.14 0.33 1.79
CA GLY A 154 19.90 1.68 2.30
C GLY A 154 21.12 2.59 2.26
N ARG A 155 22.17 2.22 1.52
CA ARG A 155 23.37 3.04 1.35
C ARG A 155 23.25 4.04 0.21
N GLU A 156 22.31 3.81 -0.72
CA GLU A 156 22.10 4.66 -1.89
C GLU A 156 20.62 4.75 -2.30
N GLY A 157 20.31 5.70 -3.19
CA GLY A 157 18.99 5.84 -3.80
C GLY A 157 17.84 6.04 -2.81
N ALA A 158 16.66 5.52 -3.18
CA ALA A 158 15.44 5.64 -2.37
C ALA A 158 15.52 4.85 -1.05
N GLY A 159 16.33 3.80 -0.97
CA GLY A 159 16.56 3.08 0.28
C GLY A 159 17.26 3.94 1.33
N HIS A 160 18.27 4.71 0.91
CA HIS A 160 18.94 5.67 1.79
C HIS A 160 17.99 6.77 2.30
N LEU A 161 17.15 7.31 1.41
CA LEU A 161 16.14 8.30 1.78
C LEU A 161 15.11 7.74 2.76
N LEU A 162 14.65 6.50 2.55
CA LEU A 162 13.71 5.84 3.46
C LEU A 162 14.30 5.71 4.85
N LEU A 163 15.55 5.25 4.96
CA LEU A 163 16.23 5.14 6.24
C LEU A 163 16.38 6.47 6.95
N GLY A 164 16.79 7.52 6.23
CA GLY A 164 16.91 8.87 6.79
C GLY A 164 15.58 9.33 7.38
N MET A 165 14.51 9.20 6.60
CA MET A 165 13.17 9.58 7.02
C MET A 165 12.69 8.75 8.22
N ILE A 166 12.88 7.43 8.21
CA ILE A 166 12.45 6.54 9.29
C ILE A 166 13.22 6.80 10.59
N ARG A 167 14.53 7.08 10.52
CA ARG A 167 15.32 7.42 11.70
C ARG A 167 14.84 8.70 12.37
N THR A 168 14.61 9.76 11.59
CA THR A 168 14.04 11.01 12.09
C THR A 168 12.61 10.81 12.59
N LEU A 169 11.78 10.08 11.84
CA LEU A 169 10.42 9.77 12.27
C LEU A 169 10.42 9.09 13.64
N ARG A 170 11.26 8.08 13.86
CA ARG A 170 11.37 7.38 15.15
C ARG A 170 11.68 8.32 16.32
N GLU A 171 12.45 9.38 16.10
CA GLU A 171 12.81 10.36 17.13
C GLU A 171 11.64 11.31 17.44
N ASP A 172 10.87 11.69 16.42
CA ASP A 172 9.83 12.72 16.53
C ASP A 172 8.39 12.17 16.61
N ILE A 173 8.19 10.86 16.42
CA ILE A 173 6.85 10.25 16.24
C ILE A 173 5.90 10.49 17.42
N ASP A 174 6.42 10.64 18.64
CA ASP A 174 5.63 10.96 19.84
C ASP A 174 5.11 12.41 19.84
N THR A 175 5.78 13.30 19.10
CA THR A 175 5.45 14.73 19.01
C THR A 175 4.67 15.08 17.74
N LEU A 176 4.51 14.11 16.84
CA LEU A 176 3.87 14.30 15.55
C LEU A 176 2.40 14.69 15.73
N GLN A 177 2.03 15.83 15.16
CA GLN A 177 0.66 16.32 15.25
C GLN A 177 -0.28 15.41 14.45
N PRO A 178 -1.50 15.11 14.95
CA PRO A 178 -2.45 14.25 14.24
C PRO A 178 -2.76 14.72 12.81
N ALA A 179 -2.74 16.04 12.58
CA ALA A 179 -2.99 16.64 11.27
C ALA A 179 -1.93 16.30 10.21
N SER A 180 -0.67 16.07 10.60
CA SER A 180 0.42 15.72 9.68
C SER A 180 0.68 14.22 9.58
N ALA A 181 0.18 13.42 10.53
CA ALA A 181 0.43 11.97 10.60
C ALA A 181 0.12 11.20 9.31
N LEU A 182 -1.03 11.50 8.67
CA LEU A 182 -1.41 10.86 7.41
C LEU A 182 -0.45 11.22 6.26
N ALA A 183 -0.07 12.50 6.15
CA ALA A 183 0.86 12.95 5.10
C ALA A 183 2.25 12.35 5.28
N VAL A 184 2.73 12.24 6.52
CA VAL A 184 3.99 11.57 6.85
C VAL A 184 3.94 10.09 6.50
N ALA A 185 2.85 9.39 6.86
CA ALA A 185 2.67 7.98 6.50
C ALA A 185 2.71 7.77 4.98
N HIS A 186 2.00 8.60 4.20
CA HIS A 186 2.07 8.57 2.74
C HIS A 186 3.48 8.86 2.20
N GLY A 187 4.21 9.80 2.81
CA GLY A 187 5.59 10.09 2.45
C GLY A 187 6.50 8.87 2.60
N VAL A 188 6.45 8.20 3.75
CA VAL A 188 7.18 6.94 4.00
C VAL A 188 6.83 5.88 2.95
N GLN A 189 5.53 5.68 2.71
CA GLN A 189 5.03 4.69 1.74
C GLN A 189 5.53 4.98 0.32
N ASN A 190 5.53 6.25 -0.11
CA ASN A 190 5.97 6.62 -1.44
C ASN A 190 7.47 6.39 -1.65
N ILE A 191 8.30 6.70 -0.64
CA ILE A 191 9.74 6.43 -0.71
C ILE A 191 10.00 4.93 -0.69
N LEU A 192 9.26 4.15 0.11
CA LEU A 192 9.32 2.69 0.11
C LEU A 192 9.01 2.11 -1.28
N VAL A 193 7.90 2.54 -1.89
CA VAL A 193 7.52 2.14 -3.25
C VAL A 193 8.63 2.48 -4.25
N ALA A 194 9.19 3.69 -4.18
CA ALA A 194 10.30 4.10 -5.03
C ALA A 194 11.54 3.21 -4.85
N GLY A 195 11.86 2.81 -3.62
CA GLY A 195 12.94 1.87 -3.31
C GLY A 195 12.70 0.50 -3.94
N LEU A 196 11.51 -0.05 -3.78
CA LEU A 196 11.14 -1.36 -4.30
C LEU A 196 11.11 -1.39 -5.85
N GLN A 197 10.76 -0.29 -6.51
CA GLN A 197 10.81 -0.15 -7.97
C GLN A 197 12.23 -0.18 -8.56
N THR A 198 13.27 0.01 -7.74
CA THR A 198 14.66 -0.10 -8.23
C THR A 198 15.11 -1.56 -8.41
N LEU A 199 14.42 -2.52 -7.79
CA LEU A 199 14.78 -3.93 -7.85
C LEU A 199 14.67 -4.48 -9.28
N PRO A 200 15.60 -5.35 -9.72
CA PRO A 200 15.54 -5.97 -11.05
C PRO A 200 14.21 -6.71 -11.31
N ALA A 201 13.67 -7.37 -10.27
CA ALA A 201 12.38 -8.06 -10.33
C ALA A 201 11.21 -7.11 -10.63
N ALA A 202 11.23 -5.88 -10.11
CA ALA A 202 10.24 -4.85 -10.44
C ALA A 202 10.30 -4.39 -11.90
N ARG A 203 11.42 -4.66 -12.60
CA ARG A 203 11.70 -4.26 -13.98
C ARG A 203 11.40 -5.37 -15.01
N ALA A 204 11.10 -6.59 -14.57
CA ALA A 204 10.79 -7.72 -15.46
C ALA A 204 9.34 -7.67 -15.97
N PRO A 205 9.08 -7.89 -17.28
CA PRO A 205 7.73 -7.79 -17.83
C PRO A 205 6.93 -9.09 -17.67
N ALA A 206 6.00 -9.14 -16.70
CA ALA A 206 4.92 -10.12 -16.70
C ALA A 206 3.75 -9.64 -17.59
N LEU A 207 3.46 -10.36 -18.68
CA LEU A 207 2.54 -9.94 -19.76
C LEU A 207 1.06 -9.74 -19.32
N SER A 208 0.58 -10.43 -18.27
CA SER A 208 -0.77 -10.20 -17.71
C SER A 208 -0.83 -8.92 -16.86
N ASN A 209 0.24 -8.59 -16.13
CA ASN A 209 0.35 -7.41 -15.26
C ASN A 209 0.68 -6.13 -16.04
N LEU A 210 1.24 -6.22 -17.26
CA LEU A 210 1.35 -5.08 -18.18
C LEU A 210 -0.02 -4.58 -18.62
N THR A 211 -0.98 -5.50 -18.82
CA THR A 211 -2.36 -5.18 -19.17
C THR A 211 -3.04 -4.43 -18.02
N ALA A 212 -2.91 -4.93 -16.78
CA ALA A 212 -3.43 -4.26 -15.58
C ALA A 212 -2.80 -2.89 -15.32
N TYR A 213 -1.48 -2.75 -15.47
CA TYR A 213 -0.83 -1.44 -15.33
C TYR A 213 -1.22 -0.47 -16.45
N HIS A 214 -1.27 -0.91 -17.70
CA HIS A 214 -1.72 -0.06 -18.81
C HIS A 214 -3.18 0.35 -18.60
N LEU A 215 -4.02 -0.53 -18.09
CA LEU A 215 -5.39 -0.23 -17.71
C LEU A 215 -5.46 0.84 -16.61
N ALA A 216 -4.73 0.67 -15.50
CA ALA A 216 -4.69 1.65 -14.41
C ALA A 216 -4.15 3.02 -14.88
N ARG A 217 -3.11 3.01 -15.72
CA ARG A 217 -2.52 4.22 -16.31
C ARG A 217 -3.50 4.94 -17.24
N VAL A 218 -4.27 4.21 -18.04
CA VAL A 218 -5.34 4.79 -18.88
C VAL A 218 -6.47 5.35 -18.02
N LYS A 219 -6.96 4.60 -17.01
CA LYS A 219 -8.03 5.07 -16.09
C LYS A 219 -7.63 6.34 -15.35
N ARG A 220 -6.41 6.41 -14.81
CA ARG A 220 -5.89 7.60 -14.14
C ARG A 220 -5.84 8.81 -15.08
N ARG A 221 -5.35 8.62 -16.31
CA ARG A 221 -5.29 9.70 -17.29
C ARG A 221 -6.68 10.20 -17.69
N ILE A 222 -7.65 9.30 -17.80
CA ILE A 222 -9.06 9.67 -18.00
C ILE A 222 -9.53 10.58 -16.85
N ASP A 223 -9.32 10.18 -15.60
CA ASP A 223 -9.73 10.96 -14.43
C ASP A 223 -9.07 12.37 -14.38
N GLU A 224 -7.80 12.47 -14.75
CA GLU A 224 -7.04 13.73 -14.82
C GLU A 224 -7.60 14.71 -15.89
N GLN A 225 -8.20 14.19 -16.97
CA GLN A 225 -8.61 14.96 -18.14
C GLN A 225 -10.13 14.99 -18.38
N LEU A 226 -10.96 14.56 -17.42
CA LEU A 226 -12.42 14.44 -17.61
C LEU A 226 -13.10 15.72 -18.13
N ALA A 227 -12.58 16.89 -17.75
CA ALA A 227 -13.10 18.19 -18.16
C ALA A 227 -12.81 18.56 -19.62
N ASP A 228 -11.83 17.91 -20.26
CA ASP A 228 -11.50 18.17 -21.66
C ASP A 228 -12.52 17.50 -22.59
N PRO A 229 -13.31 18.25 -23.38
CA PRO A 229 -14.29 17.68 -24.29
C PRO A 229 -13.67 16.92 -25.47
N SER A 230 -12.40 17.14 -25.79
CA SER A 230 -11.66 16.45 -26.85
C SER A 230 -11.11 15.08 -26.43
N LEU A 231 -11.19 14.76 -25.13
CA LEU A 231 -10.77 13.48 -24.58
C LEU A 231 -11.49 12.31 -25.29
N SER A 232 -10.70 11.48 -25.95
CA SER A 232 -11.15 10.31 -26.69
C SER A 232 -10.15 9.17 -26.55
N VAL A 233 -10.53 7.96 -26.94
CA VAL A 233 -9.61 6.81 -26.96
C VAL A 233 -8.40 7.08 -27.87
N GLY A 234 -8.58 7.82 -28.96
CA GLY A 234 -7.50 8.21 -29.87
C GLY A 234 -6.52 9.20 -29.26
N THR A 235 -7.01 10.25 -28.59
CA THR A 235 -6.13 11.22 -27.92
C THR A 235 -5.38 10.57 -26.75
N LEU A 236 -6.06 9.72 -25.96
CA LEU A 236 -5.42 8.91 -24.90
C LEU A 236 -4.32 7.99 -25.42
N ALA A 237 -4.56 7.34 -26.56
CA ALA A 237 -3.58 6.47 -27.21
C ALA A 237 -2.31 7.25 -27.60
N ALA A 238 -2.48 8.39 -28.26
CA ALA A 238 -1.37 9.25 -28.67
C ALA A 238 -0.55 9.76 -27.48
N GLU A 239 -1.20 10.26 -26.42
CA GLU A 239 -0.50 10.78 -25.24
C GLU A 239 0.25 9.72 -24.45
N LEU A 240 -0.33 8.53 -24.31
CA LEU A 240 0.25 7.46 -23.49
C LEU A 240 1.29 6.62 -24.26
N GLY A 241 1.49 6.89 -25.55
CA GLY A 241 2.36 6.11 -26.43
C GLY A 241 1.84 4.69 -26.67
N MET A 242 0.51 4.53 -26.76
CA MET A 242 -0.17 3.24 -26.95
C MET A 242 -0.95 3.24 -28.27
N SER A 243 -1.21 2.07 -28.85
CA SER A 243 -2.16 1.97 -29.96
C SER A 243 -3.60 1.95 -29.45
N VAL A 244 -4.56 2.42 -30.26
CA VAL A 244 -6.00 2.34 -29.94
C VAL A 244 -6.43 0.89 -29.68
N SER A 245 -5.96 -0.03 -30.53
CA SER A 245 -6.14 -1.48 -30.35
C SER A 245 -5.66 -1.96 -28.97
N HIS A 246 -4.51 -1.46 -28.52
CA HIS A 246 -3.97 -1.81 -27.21
C HIS A 246 -4.84 -1.28 -26.06
N ILE A 247 -5.39 -0.06 -26.17
CA ILE A 247 -6.33 0.47 -25.16
C ILE A 247 -7.59 -0.41 -25.05
N HIS A 248 -8.20 -0.78 -26.18
CA HIS A 248 -9.34 -1.69 -26.17
C HIS A 248 -8.98 -3.07 -25.60
N ARG A 249 -7.78 -3.57 -25.88
CA ARG A 249 -7.30 -4.86 -25.35
C ARG A 249 -7.15 -4.83 -23.84
N VAL A 250 -6.65 -3.74 -23.25
CA VAL A 250 -6.50 -3.66 -21.78
C VAL A 250 -7.82 -3.45 -21.05
N PHE A 251 -8.84 -2.90 -21.71
CA PHE A 251 -10.21 -2.82 -21.20
C PHE A 251 -11.04 -4.09 -21.40
N LYS A 252 -10.49 -5.14 -22.04
CA LYS A 252 -11.27 -6.36 -22.35
C LYS A 252 -11.78 -7.09 -21.09
N SER A 253 -11.09 -6.94 -19.96
CA SER A 253 -11.50 -7.52 -18.67
C SER A 253 -12.45 -6.61 -17.86
N GLU A 254 -12.75 -5.41 -18.36
CA GLU A 254 -13.64 -4.46 -17.70
C GLU A 254 -15.08 -4.61 -18.20
N PRO A 255 -16.09 -4.28 -17.36
CA PRO A 255 -17.48 -4.33 -17.77
C PRO A 255 -17.86 -3.23 -18.78
N LEU A 256 -17.04 -2.18 -18.90
CA LEU A 256 -17.27 -1.04 -19.78
C LEU A 256 -16.17 -0.93 -20.83
N THR A 257 -16.54 -0.52 -22.04
CA THR A 257 -15.55 -0.08 -23.03
C THR A 257 -14.86 1.22 -22.59
N PRO A 258 -13.66 1.55 -23.11
CA PRO A 258 -12.96 2.78 -22.74
C PRO A 258 -13.82 4.04 -22.91
N SER A 259 -14.57 4.15 -24.00
CA SER A 259 -15.47 5.28 -24.25
C SER A 259 -16.63 5.35 -23.26
N GLN A 260 -17.24 4.20 -22.93
CA GLN A 260 -18.29 4.12 -21.92
C GLN A 260 -17.76 4.48 -20.53
N TYR A 261 -16.55 4.05 -20.20
CA TYR A 261 -15.88 4.41 -18.96
C TYR A 261 -15.69 5.92 -18.84
N ILE A 262 -15.21 6.61 -19.90
CA ILE A 262 -15.10 8.08 -19.90
C ILE A 262 -16.47 8.73 -19.62
N TRP A 263 -17.53 8.26 -20.29
CA TRP A 263 -18.87 8.80 -20.08
C TRP A 263 -19.39 8.58 -18.66
N GLU A 264 -19.21 7.37 -18.12
CA GLU A 264 -19.60 7.01 -16.76
C GLU A 264 -18.90 7.92 -15.74
N ARG A 265 -17.58 8.10 -15.87
CA ARG A 265 -16.80 8.97 -14.98
C ARG A 265 -17.22 10.43 -15.06
N ARG A 266 -17.58 10.94 -16.25
CA ARG A 266 -18.14 12.29 -16.41
C ARG A 266 -19.51 12.43 -15.76
N LEU A 267 -20.39 11.43 -15.92
CA LEU A 267 -21.72 11.42 -15.27
C LEU A 267 -21.61 11.42 -13.74
N GLU A 268 -20.72 10.59 -13.18
CA GLU A 268 -20.41 10.59 -11.75
C GLU A 268 -19.86 11.93 -11.26
N ALA A 269 -18.97 12.56 -12.02
CA ALA A 269 -18.44 13.88 -11.68
C ALA A 269 -19.53 14.96 -11.69
N CYS A 270 -20.39 14.97 -12.72
CA CYS A 270 -21.56 15.85 -12.75
C CYS A 270 -22.52 15.59 -11.58
N SER A 271 -22.74 14.32 -11.22
CA SER A 271 -23.60 13.95 -10.10
C SER A 271 -23.07 14.54 -8.79
N ARG A 272 -21.77 14.47 -8.53
CA ARG A 272 -21.14 15.12 -7.37
C ARG A 272 -21.30 16.64 -7.40
N ASP A 273 -20.99 17.26 -8.54
CA ASP A 273 -21.09 18.72 -8.68
C ASP A 273 -22.53 19.25 -8.53
N LEU A 274 -23.52 18.47 -8.95
CA LEU A 274 -24.94 18.80 -8.78
C LEU A 274 -25.40 18.76 -7.33
N LEU A 275 -24.71 18.00 -6.47
CA LEU A 275 -24.98 17.90 -5.04
C LEU A 275 -24.14 18.87 -4.20
N GLU A 276 -23.16 19.56 -4.79
CA GLU A 276 -22.28 20.51 -4.08
C GLU A 276 -23.01 21.84 -3.82
N PRO A 277 -23.24 22.25 -2.56
CA PRO A 277 -23.98 23.48 -2.24
C PRO A 277 -23.36 24.74 -2.85
N ARG A 278 -22.03 24.80 -2.96
CA ARG A 278 -21.33 25.94 -3.57
C ARG A 278 -21.63 26.10 -5.07
N LEU A 279 -22.09 25.04 -5.73
CA LEU A 279 -22.42 25.05 -7.16
C LEU A 279 -23.93 25.09 -7.42
N ALA A 280 -24.76 25.22 -6.38
CA ALA A 280 -26.22 25.19 -6.51
C ALA A 280 -26.78 26.24 -7.50
N GLY A 281 -26.15 27.42 -7.56
CA GLY A 281 -26.50 28.50 -8.48
C GLY A 281 -26.05 28.29 -9.93
N ARG A 282 -25.16 27.33 -10.21
CA ARG A 282 -24.68 27.10 -11.58
C ARG A 282 -25.72 26.33 -12.41
N PRO A 283 -26.01 26.75 -13.65
CA PRO A 283 -26.89 26.02 -14.55
C PRO A 283 -26.41 24.57 -14.76
N VAL A 284 -27.35 23.62 -14.83
CA VAL A 284 -27.05 22.20 -15.09
C VAL A 284 -26.21 22.02 -16.36
N GLY A 285 -26.52 22.80 -17.40
CA GLY A 285 -25.77 22.78 -18.66
C GLY A 285 -24.31 23.17 -18.46
N GLU A 286 -24.02 24.21 -17.67
CA GLU A 286 -22.63 24.62 -17.39
C GLU A 286 -21.83 23.59 -16.60
N ILE A 287 -22.48 22.87 -15.69
CA ILE A 287 -21.84 21.75 -14.98
C ILE A 287 -21.49 20.64 -15.96
N ALA A 288 -22.41 20.30 -16.87
CA ALA A 288 -22.16 19.30 -17.91
C ALA A 288 -21.01 19.73 -18.84
N TYR A 289 -21.02 20.98 -19.33
CA TYR A 289 -19.93 21.52 -20.16
C TYR A 289 -18.59 21.54 -19.42
N GLY A 290 -18.57 21.91 -18.14
CA GLY A 290 -17.37 21.89 -17.30
C GLY A 290 -16.80 20.49 -17.03
N ARG A 291 -17.56 19.43 -17.33
CA ARG A 291 -17.14 18.02 -17.24
C ARG A 291 -17.02 17.36 -18.62
N GLY A 292 -16.88 18.15 -19.68
CA GLY A 292 -16.54 17.65 -21.03
C GLY A 292 -17.72 17.10 -21.84
N PHE A 293 -18.97 17.35 -21.44
CA PHE A 293 -20.12 17.13 -22.33
C PHE A 293 -20.21 18.28 -23.34
N ASN A 294 -20.49 17.99 -24.61
CA ASN A 294 -20.72 19.02 -25.64
C ASN A 294 -22.21 19.23 -25.99
N ASP A 295 -23.10 18.43 -25.40
CA ASP A 295 -24.54 18.47 -25.67
C ASP A 295 -25.32 18.21 -24.37
N ALA A 296 -26.06 19.23 -23.92
CA ALA A 296 -26.88 19.18 -22.72
C ALA A 296 -28.10 18.24 -22.83
N ALA A 297 -28.66 18.05 -24.02
CA ALA A 297 -29.76 17.13 -24.27
C ALA A 297 -29.29 15.67 -24.24
N HIS A 298 -28.11 15.40 -24.82
CA HIS A 298 -27.44 14.10 -24.69
C HIS A 298 -27.10 13.79 -23.21
N PHE A 299 -26.48 14.74 -22.51
CA PHE A 299 -26.20 14.61 -21.08
C PHE A 299 -27.45 14.27 -20.26
N SER A 300 -28.54 15.02 -20.44
CA SER A 300 -29.76 14.84 -19.63
C SER A 300 -30.39 13.45 -19.81
N ARG A 301 -30.33 12.90 -21.03
CA ARG A 301 -30.80 11.52 -21.30
C ARG A 301 -29.92 10.48 -20.62
N ALA A 302 -28.60 10.57 -20.82
CA ALA A 302 -27.64 9.63 -20.24
C ALA A 302 -27.65 9.67 -18.71
N PHE A 303 -27.79 10.85 -18.11
CA PHE A 303 -27.90 11.00 -16.66
C PHE A 303 -29.16 10.34 -16.11
N ARG A 304 -30.32 10.52 -16.78
CA ARG A 304 -31.58 9.89 -16.36
C ARG A 304 -31.53 8.37 -16.50
N GLU A 305 -30.93 7.86 -17.56
CA GLU A 305 -30.72 6.42 -17.76
C GLU A 305 -29.86 5.83 -16.63
N ARG A 306 -28.81 6.55 -16.21
CA ARG A 306 -27.86 6.08 -15.20
C ARG A 306 -28.34 6.20 -13.75
N PHE A 307 -29.00 7.29 -13.40
CA PHE A 307 -29.38 7.62 -12.01
C PHE A 307 -30.89 7.50 -11.74
N GLY A 308 -31.69 7.18 -12.77
CA GLY A 308 -33.14 6.98 -12.66
C GLY A 308 -33.96 8.27 -12.57
N CYS A 309 -33.34 9.45 -12.51
CA CYS A 309 -34.01 10.75 -12.51
C CYS A 309 -33.22 11.81 -13.28
N SER A 310 -33.85 12.94 -13.59
CA SER A 310 -33.19 14.05 -14.29
C SER A 310 -32.12 14.72 -13.41
N PRO A 311 -31.11 15.39 -14.01
CA PRO A 311 -30.12 16.18 -13.28
C PRO A 311 -30.71 17.26 -12.36
N ARG A 312 -31.86 17.83 -12.73
CA ARG A 312 -32.56 18.85 -11.93
C ARG A 312 -33.20 18.23 -10.68
N GLU A 313 -33.89 17.10 -10.84
CA GLU A 313 -34.45 16.34 -9.71
C GLU A 313 -33.35 15.84 -8.78
N TRP A 314 -32.20 15.42 -9.34
CA TRP A 314 -31.05 15.01 -8.56
C TRP A 314 -30.51 16.12 -7.67
N ARG A 315 -30.39 17.35 -8.20
CA ARG A 315 -29.96 18.53 -7.43
C ARG A 315 -30.91 18.89 -6.28
N GLN A 316 -32.21 18.70 -6.46
CA GLN A 316 -33.20 19.02 -5.42
C GLN A 316 -33.06 18.14 -4.16
N ARG A 317 -32.35 17.01 -4.24
CA ARG A 317 -32.10 16.12 -3.09
C ARG A 317 -31.22 16.73 -1.98
N VAL A 318 -30.49 17.81 -2.27
CA VAL A 318 -29.65 18.53 -1.28
C VAL A 318 -30.33 19.81 -0.79
N GLN A 319 -31.43 20.21 -1.43
CA GLN A 319 -32.19 21.41 -1.09
C GLN A 319 -33.38 21.13 -0.15
N GLN A 320 -33.52 19.89 0.32
CA GLN A 320 -34.41 19.47 1.41
C GLN A 320 -33.59 19.29 2.69
#